data_AF-A0A8C9APW4-F1
#
_entry.id   AF-A0A8C9APW4-F1
#
_cell.length_a   1.000
_cell.length_b   1.000
_cell.length_c   1.000
_cell.angle_alpha   90.00
_cell.angle_beta   90.00
_cell.angle_gamma   90.00
#
_symmetry.space_group_name_H-M   'P 1'
#
loop_
_entity.id
_entity.type
_entity.pdbx_description
1 polymer ?
#
loop_
_entity_poly.entity_id
_entity_poly.type
_entity_poly.pdbx_seq_one_letter_code
_entity_poly.pdbx_strand_id
1 'polypeptide(L)'
;IQAFHEIYRTRSVNGIPVPHDQLEDMAERFHFVSSTSELHLMKMEFLELKYRLLSLLVLAESKLKSWIIKYGRRESVELLLQNYISFIENSKFFEQYEVTYQILKQTAEMYIKADGSVEEAENVMKFMNETTAQWRNLSVEVRSVRSMLEEVISNWDRYGSTVASLQAWLEDAEKMLNQSENAKKDFFRNLPHWIQQHTAMNDAGNFLIETCDEMVSRDVKQQLLLLNGRWRELFMEVKQYARADEIDRMKKEYTDSVNTLSTFATEAHGKLSEPLEVSFTNVKLLIQDLEDIEQRVPAIDAQYKMVTKTVHLISKEIPQEEANEMFATMSRLKEQLSKVKEYYSPLLYESQQLLVPLEELEKQVTSFYDSLGKINEIITVLEHEAQSSALFKQKHQELLVCQESCKKTLTLIEKGSQSIQKFVNLSKVLKHFDQTKLQRQIADVRVAFQNMVKKTGDWKKHVETNSRLMKKFEESRAELEKVLQIAQEGLEEKGDPEELLKRHTEFFSQLDQRVLNAFLKACDELTDILPEQEQPGLQEAVRKLHKQWKVSRDMRGTPCVLNRGENLQMLRSDCKRI
;
A
#
# COMPACT_ATOMS: atom_id res chain seq x y z
N ILE A 1 -69.20 73.40 -38.73
CA ILE A 1 -68.78 73.17 -40.14
C ILE A 1 -69.97 73.31 -41.09
N GLN A 2 -71.02 72.46 -40.97
CA GLN A 2 -72.20 72.51 -41.87
C GLN A 2 -72.90 73.88 -41.94
N ALA A 3 -73.15 74.52 -40.79
CA ALA A 3 -73.80 75.83 -40.74
C ALA A 3 -73.00 76.94 -41.45
N PHE A 4 -71.66 76.95 -41.34
CA PHE A 4 -70.82 77.94 -42.01
C PHE A 4 -70.78 77.71 -43.53
N HIS A 5 -70.69 76.45 -43.97
CA HIS A 5 -70.72 76.11 -45.41
C HIS A 5 -72.06 76.50 -46.07
N GLU A 6 -73.18 76.36 -45.35
CA GLU A 6 -74.49 76.77 -45.82
C GLU A 6 -74.61 78.30 -45.96
N ILE A 7 -74.10 79.06 -44.99
CA ILE A 7 -74.05 80.53 -45.03
C ILE A 7 -73.13 81.02 -46.16
N TYR A 8 -71.96 80.38 -46.34
CA TYR A 8 -71.03 80.72 -47.42
C TYR A 8 -71.63 80.46 -48.81
N ARG A 9 -72.40 79.38 -48.96
CA ARG A 9 -73.08 79.02 -50.21
C ARG A 9 -74.27 79.93 -50.52
N THR A 10 -75.08 80.27 -49.51
CA THR A 10 -76.30 81.08 -49.65
C THR A 10 -76.04 82.59 -49.59
N ARG A 11 -74.82 83.00 -49.20
CA ARG A 11 -74.38 84.40 -49.01
C ARG A 11 -75.30 85.24 -48.11
N SER A 12 -76.09 84.57 -47.27
CA SER A 12 -77.07 85.23 -46.40
C SER A 12 -77.28 84.45 -45.11
N VAL A 13 -77.69 85.16 -44.07
CA VAL A 13 -78.11 84.58 -42.79
C VAL A 13 -79.52 85.06 -42.51
N ASN A 14 -80.48 84.15 -42.35
CA ASN A 14 -81.89 84.48 -42.14
C ASN A 14 -82.46 85.47 -43.18
N GLY A 15 -82.00 85.39 -44.44
CA GLY A 15 -82.44 86.27 -45.53
C GLY A 15 -81.73 87.63 -45.62
N ILE A 16 -80.78 87.93 -44.73
CA ILE A 16 -79.98 89.16 -44.76
C ILE A 16 -78.67 88.88 -45.52
N PRO A 17 -78.34 89.64 -46.59
CA PRO A 17 -77.08 89.47 -47.32
C PRO A 17 -75.87 89.78 -46.44
N VAL A 18 -74.85 88.94 -46.49
CA VAL A 18 -73.58 89.19 -45.80
C VAL A 18 -72.57 89.73 -46.82
N PRO A 19 -71.79 90.79 -46.49
CA PRO A 19 -70.76 91.31 -47.38
C PRO A 19 -69.76 90.23 -47.81
N HIS A 20 -69.42 90.22 -49.09
CA HIS A 20 -68.57 89.17 -49.67
C HIS A 20 -67.18 89.12 -49.03
N ASP A 21 -66.54 90.28 -48.84
CA ASP A 21 -65.19 90.40 -48.25
C ASP A 21 -65.14 89.84 -46.82
N GLN A 22 -66.21 90.01 -46.05
CA GLN A 22 -66.30 89.48 -44.68
C GLN A 22 -66.52 87.96 -44.67
N LEU A 23 -67.31 87.44 -45.61
CA LEU A 23 -67.48 85.99 -45.76
C LEU A 23 -66.18 85.31 -46.23
N GLU A 24 -65.39 85.96 -47.09
CA GLU A 24 -64.08 85.45 -47.50
C GLU A 24 -63.07 85.47 -46.34
N ASP A 25 -62.93 86.57 -45.60
CA ASP A 25 -62.06 86.62 -44.41
C ASP A 25 -62.43 85.53 -43.40
N MET A 26 -63.73 85.36 -43.12
CA MET A 26 -64.21 84.30 -42.23
C MET A 26 -63.90 82.91 -42.78
N ALA A 27 -63.99 82.70 -44.10
CA ALA A 27 -63.69 81.43 -44.73
C ALA A 27 -62.18 81.13 -44.72
N GLU A 28 -61.34 82.11 -44.96
CA GLU A 28 -59.88 81.99 -44.86
C GLU A 28 -59.45 81.65 -43.43
N ARG A 29 -59.99 82.36 -42.43
CA ARG A 29 -59.70 82.09 -41.02
C ARG A 29 -60.24 80.74 -40.58
N PHE A 30 -61.44 80.38 -41.01
CA PHE A 30 -62.03 79.06 -40.71
C PHE A 30 -61.23 77.94 -41.35
N HIS A 31 -60.80 78.11 -42.60
CA HIS A 31 -59.92 77.19 -43.30
C HIS A 31 -58.58 77.06 -42.57
N PHE A 32 -57.96 78.18 -42.19
CA PHE A 32 -56.71 78.19 -41.44
C PHE A 32 -56.83 77.46 -40.10
N VAL A 33 -57.86 77.75 -39.30
CA VAL A 33 -58.09 77.06 -38.02
C VAL A 33 -58.35 75.57 -38.26
N SER A 34 -59.20 75.23 -39.24
CA SER A 34 -59.50 73.83 -39.55
C SER A 34 -58.24 73.08 -40.01
N SER A 35 -57.41 73.68 -40.87
CA SER A 35 -56.19 73.07 -41.39
C SER A 35 -55.05 72.98 -40.37
N THR A 36 -55.07 73.81 -39.33
CA THR A 36 -54.03 73.82 -38.27
C THR A 36 -54.47 73.14 -36.97
N SER A 37 -55.77 72.86 -36.79
CA SER A 37 -56.33 72.31 -35.55
C SER A 37 -55.73 70.96 -35.14
N GLU A 38 -55.55 70.03 -36.07
CA GLU A 38 -54.96 68.71 -35.82
C GLU A 38 -53.49 68.83 -35.39
N LEU A 39 -52.72 69.69 -36.08
CA LEU A 39 -51.34 69.98 -35.71
C LEU A 39 -51.24 70.61 -34.32
N HIS A 40 -52.14 71.54 -34.00
CA HIS A 40 -52.19 72.16 -32.68
C HIS A 40 -52.53 71.16 -31.58
N LEU A 41 -53.45 70.22 -31.83
CA LEU A 41 -53.77 69.15 -30.89
C LEU A 41 -52.56 68.26 -30.63
N MET A 42 -51.88 67.80 -31.68
CA MET A 42 -50.66 66.98 -31.55
C MET A 42 -49.55 67.72 -30.77
N LYS A 43 -49.39 69.03 -31.01
CA LYS A 43 -48.46 69.87 -30.25
C LYS A 43 -48.84 69.93 -28.77
N MET A 44 -50.12 70.07 -28.45
CA MET A 44 -50.59 70.12 -27.06
C MET A 44 -50.43 68.79 -26.34
N GLU A 45 -50.74 67.67 -27.00
CA GLU A 45 -50.50 66.33 -26.46
C GLU A 45 -49.01 66.08 -26.19
N PHE A 46 -48.14 66.49 -27.12
CA PHE A 46 -46.69 66.43 -26.92
C PHE A 46 -46.25 67.27 -25.72
N LEU A 47 -46.74 68.51 -25.60
CA LEU A 47 -46.37 69.41 -24.51
C LEU A 47 -46.84 68.89 -23.14
N GLU A 48 -48.05 68.34 -23.04
CA GLU A 48 -48.54 67.71 -21.80
C GLU A 48 -47.59 66.61 -21.34
N LEU A 49 -47.27 65.67 -22.24
CA LEU A 49 -46.42 64.52 -21.93
C LEU A 49 -44.97 64.95 -21.64
N LYS A 50 -44.47 65.97 -22.34
CA LYS A 50 -43.16 66.60 -22.10
C LYS A 50 -43.07 67.10 -20.66
N TYR A 51 -44.02 67.91 -20.21
CA TYR A 51 -44.00 68.47 -18.86
C TYR A 51 -44.30 67.43 -17.79
N ARG A 52 -45.15 66.44 -18.09
CA ARG A 52 -45.41 65.31 -17.20
C ARG A 52 -44.13 64.51 -16.93
N LEU A 53 -43.37 64.17 -17.98
CA LEU A 53 -42.11 63.45 -17.87
C LEU A 53 -41.06 64.27 -17.09
N LEU A 54 -40.95 65.57 -17.38
CA LEU A 54 -40.08 66.48 -16.61
C LEU A 54 -40.44 66.51 -15.12
N SER A 55 -41.74 66.49 -14.78
CA SER A 55 -42.17 66.45 -13.37
C SER A 55 -41.73 65.17 -12.66
N LEU A 56 -41.74 64.02 -13.36
CA LEU A 56 -41.25 62.75 -12.82
C LEU A 56 -39.74 62.83 -12.56
N LEU A 57 -38.96 63.39 -13.49
CA LEU A 57 -37.51 63.57 -13.29
C LEU A 57 -37.21 64.44 -12.07
N VAL A 58 -37.86 65.60 -11.95
CA VAL A 58 -37.66 66.51 -10.81
C VAL A 58 -38.06 65.84 -9.50
N LEU A 59 -39.14 65.05 -9.49
CA LEU A 59 -39.57 64.31 -8.31
C LEU A 59 -38.54 63.24 -7.90
N ALA A 60 -38.02 62.48 -8.86
CA ALA A 60 -36.96 61.50 -8.62
C ALA A 60 -35.67 62.15 -8.11
N GLU A 61 -35.24 63.27 -8.69
CA GLU A 61 -34.08 64.03 -8.23
C GLU A 61 -34.28 64.56 -6.79
N SER A 62 -35.47 65.07 -6.48
CA SER A 62 -35.80 65.54 -5.13
C SER A 62 -35.75 64.40 -4.11
N LYS A 63 -36.30 63.24 -4.46
CA LYS A 63 -36.25 62.04 -3.61
C LYS A 63 -34.84 61.51 -3.44
N LEU A 64 -34.08 61.42 -4.52
CA LEU A 64 -32.69 61.00 -4.49
C LEU A 64 -31.88 61.85 -3.50
N LYS A 65 -31.98 63.19 -3.59
CA LYS A 65 -31.32 64.13 -2.66
C LYS A 65 -31.67 63.89 -1.19
N SER A 66 -32.89 63.42 -0.91
CA SER A 66 -33.31 63.10 0.46
C SER A 66 -32.77 61.77 0.99
N TRP A 67 -32.36 60.85 0.10
CA TRP A 67 -31.82 59.56 0.49
C TRP A 67 -30.29 59.52 0.54
N ILE A 68 -29.59 60.32 -0.29
CA ILE A 68 -28.11 60.38 -0.34
C ILE A 68 -27.50 61.33 0.70
N ILE A 69 -28.17 61.47 1.85
CA ILE A 69 -27.67 62.28 2.97
C ILE A 69 -26.63 61.51 3.78
N LYS A 70 -25.96 62.21 4.70
CA LYS A 70 -25.25 61.54 5.79
C LYS A 70 -26.26 60.86 6.71
N TYR A 71 -25.97 59.62 7.08
CA TYR A 71 -26.93 58.74 7.73
C TYR A 71 -26.98 58.91 9.25
N GLY A 72 -28.14 58.65 9.84
CA GLY A 72 -28.32 58.66 11.29
C GLY A 72 -28.04 57.29 11.93
N ARG A 73 -28.65 57.06 13.09
CA ARG A 73 -28.69 55.75 13.76
C ARG A 73 -29.46 54.73 12.91
N ARG A 74 -29.26 53.44 13.20
CA ARG A 74 -29.85 52.30 12.50
C ARG A 74 -31.33 52.52 12.14
N GLU A 75 -32.15 52.87 13.13
CA GLU A 75 -33.60 53.00 12.99
C GLU A 75 -33.96 54.11 11.98
N SER A 76 -33.20 55.20 11.98
CA SER A 76 -33.38 56.29 11.02
C SER A 76 -33.02 55.87 9.58
N VAL A 77 -31.98 55.05 9.41
CA VAL A 77 -31.58 54.52 8.09
C VAL A 77 -32.61 53.52 7.58
N GLU A 78 -33.16 52.70 8.46
CA GLU A 78 -34.23 51.77 8.13
C GLU A 78 -35.49 52.51 7.66
N LEU A 79 -35.86 53.63 8.29
CA LEU A 79 -36.94 54.50 7.81
C LEU A 79 -36.67 55.07 6.42
N LEU A 80 -35.43 55.46 6.11
CA LEU A 80 -35.05 55.91 4.75
C LEU A 80 -35.19 54.78 3.73
N LEU A 81 -34.78 53.55 4.08
CA LEU A 81 -34.94 52.38 3.21
C LEU A 81 -36.41 52.05 2.96
N GLN A 82 -37.26 52.11 4.00
CA GLN A 82 -38.70 51.94 3.84
C GLN A 82 -39.31 53.04 2.96
N ASN A 83 -38.85 54.28 3.09
CA ASN A 83 -39.28 55.38 2.22
C ASN A 83 -38.89 55.12 0.75
N TYR A 84 -37.66 54.64 0.53
CA TYR A 84 -37.18 54.24 -0.79
C TYR A 84 -38.05 53.15 -1.41
N ILE A 85 -38.26 52.04 -0.69
CA ILE A 85 -39.06 50.89 -1.17
C ILE A 85 -40.49 51.35 -1.48
N SER A 86 -41.08 52.16 -0.59
CA SER A 86 -42.43 52.68 -0.82
C SER A 86 -42.54 53.53 -2.08
N PHE A 87 -41.54 54.37 -2.37
CA PHE A 87 -41.59 55.26 -3.54
C PHE A 87 -41.19 54.54 -4.84
N ILE A 88 -40.18 53.69 -4.80
CA ILE A 88 -39.66 53.05 -6.02
C ILE A 88 -40.46 51.79 -6.36
N GLU A 89 -40.62 50.89 -5.40
CA GLU A 89 -41.19 49.56 -5.61
C GLU A 89 -42.71 49.60 -5.50
N ASN A 90 -43.25 50.13 -4.39
CA ASN A 90 -44.70 50.09 -4.16
C ASN A 90 -45.47 51.01 -5.12
N SER A 91 -44.97 52.22 -5.40
CA SER A 91 -45.56 53.07 -6.46
C SER A 91 -45.08 52.73 -7.87
N LYS A 92 -44.20 51.74 -8.06
CA LYS A 92 -43.71 51.30 -9.38
C LYS A 92 -43.18 52.47 -10.22
N PHE A 93 -42.38 53.35 -9.59
CA PHE A 93 -42.01 54.64 -10.18
C PHE A 93 -41.27 54.51 -11.53
N PHE A 94 -40.38 53.52 -11.65
CA PHE A 94 -39.67 53.25 -12.92
C PHE A 94 -40.63 52.86 -14.05
N GLU A 95 -41.68 52.09 -13.76
CA GLU A 95 -42.70 51.70 -14.74
C GLU A 95 -43.52 52.92 -15.19
N GLN A 96 -43.90 53.80 -14.25
CA GLN A 96 -44.61 55.03 -14.57
C GLN A 96 -43.81 55.95 -15.49
N TYR A 97 -42.50 56.10 -15.22
CA TYR A 97 -41.60 56.86 -16.09
C TYR A 97 -41.53 56.23 -17.48
N GLU A 98 -41.28 54.92 -17.56
CA GLU A 98 -41.09 54.22 -18.84
C GLU A 98 -42.36 54.30 -19.71
N VAL A 99 -43.54 54.06 -19.13
CA VAL A 99 -44.82 54.19 -19.85
C VAL A 99 -45.00 55.62 -20.36
N THR A 100 -44.75 56.64 -19.53
CA THR A 100 -44.88 58.05 -19.93
C THR A 100 -43.90 58.40 -21.06
N TYR A 101 -42.66 57.90 -20.99
CA TYR A 101 -41.64 58.11 -22.00
C TYR A 101 -42.00 57.45 -23.34
N GLN A 102 -42.52 56.22 -23.33
CA GLN A 102 -42.92 55.52 -24.56
C GLN A 102 -44.09 56.22 -25.26
N ILE A 103 -45.09 56.69 -24.50
CA ILE A 103 -46.20 57.47 -25.07
C ILE A 103 -45.67 58.80 -25.62
N LEU A 104 -44.81 59.51 -24.87
CA LEU A 104 -44.20 60.75 -25.33
C LEU A 104 -43.40 60.56 -26.62
N LYS A 105 -42.65 59.47 -26.75
CA LYS A 105 -41.88 59.17 -27.97
C LYS A 105 -42.81 59.03 -29.18
N GLN A 106 -43.90 58.27 -29.05
CA GLN A 106 -44.88 58.11 -30.13
C GLN A 106 -45.55 59.45 -30.48
N THR A 107 -45.98 60.22 -29.47
CA THR A 107 -46.60 61.54 -29.68
C THR A 107 -45.63 62.54 -30.31
N ALA A 108 -44.35 62.52 -29.93
CA ALA A 108 -43.30 63.34 -30.52
C ALA A 108 -43.07 62.99 -32.00
N GLU A 109 -43.01 61.70 -32.35
CA GLU A 109 -42.87 61.25 -33.74
C GLU A 109 -44.06 61.69 -34.62
N MET A 110 -45.29 61.57 -34.10
CA MET A 110 -46.49 62.05 -34.79
C MET A 110 -46.49 63.57 -34.96
N TYR A 111 -46.13 64.32 -33.92
CA TYR A 111 -46.06 65.78 -33.95
C TYR A 111 -45.03 66.28 -34.97
N ILE A 112 -43.79 65.77 -34.94
CA ILE A 112 -42.74 66.15 -35.88
C ILE A 112 -43.18 65.90 -37.33
N LYS A 113 -43.81 64.74 -37.58
CA LYS A 113 -44.27 64.36 -38.92
C LYS A 113 -45.38 65.29 -39.43
N ALA A 114 -46.26 65.75 -38.54
CA ALA A 114 -47.35 66.66 -38.88
C ALA A 114 -46.88 68.11 -39.06
N ASP A 115 -45.88 68.56 -38.28
CA ASP A 115 -45.34 69.92 -38.34
C ASP A 115 -44.46 70.14 -39.58
N GLY A 116 -43.60 69.17 -39.90
CA GLY A 116 -42.75 69.20 -41.10
C GLY A 116 -41.59 70.21 -41.05
N SER A 117 -41.45 71.01 -39.98
CA SER A 117 -40.32 71.92 -39.78
C SER A 117 -39.06 71.18 -39.32
N VAL A 118 -37.93 71.46 -39.99
CA VAL A 118 -36.62 70.92 -39.58
C VAL A 118 -36.20 71.45 -38.21
N GLU A 119 -36.48 72.73 -37.93
CA GLU A 119 -36.13 73.38 -36.66
C GLU A 119 -36.87 72.75 -35.48
N GLU A 120 -38.18 72.51 -35.62
CA GLU A 120 -38.97 71.89 -34.56
C GLU A 120 -38.58 70.43 -34.35
N ALA A 121 -38.28 69.70 -35.43
CA ALA A 121 -37.75 68.35 -35.36
C ALA A 121 -36.44 68.28 -34.56
N GLU A 122 -35.51 69.20 -34.81
CA GLU A 122 -34.25 69.32 -34.06
C GLU A 122 -34.51 69.64 -32.58
N ASN A 123 -35.42 70.57 -32.28
CA ASN A 123 -35.76 70.95 -30.91
C ASN A 123 -36.36 69.79 -30.11
N VAL A 124 -37.31 69.05 -30.69
CA VAL A 124 -37.94 67.89 -30.05
C VAL A 124 -36.93 66.76 -29.88
N MET A 125 -36.12 66.48 -30.90
CA MET A 125 -35.09 65.42 -30.82
C MET A 125 -34.02 65.74 -29.78
N LYS A 126 -33.59 67.01 -29.69
CA LYS A 126 -32.67 67.47 -28.64
C LYS A 126 -33.25 67.23 -27.25
N PHE A 127 -34.50 67.64 -27.01
CA PHE A 127 -35.18 67.40 -25.73
C PHE A 127 -35.27 65.90 -25.39
N MET A 128 -35.63 65.05 -26.36
CA MET A 128 -35.72 63.60 -26.16
C MET A 128 -34.36 63.00 -25.80
N ASN A 129 -33.28 63.42 -26.47
CA ASN A 129 -31.92 62.96 -26.19
C ASN A 129 -31.43 63.41 -24.80
N GLU A 130 -31.63 64.68 -24.44
CA GLU A 130 -31.26 65.24 -23.14
C GLU A 130 -31.99 64.50 -22.00
N THR A 131 -33.30 64.32 -22.15
CA THR A 131 -34.14 63.62 -21.18
C THR A 131 -33.73 62.16 -21.01
N THR A 132 -33.41 61.47 -22.12
CA THR A 132 -32.93 60.09 -22.08
C THR A 132 -31.59 59.98 -21.35
N ALA A 133 -30.67 60.91 -21.59
CA ALA A 133 -29.38 60.94 -20.91
C ALA A 133 -29.54 61.25 -19.40
N GLN A 134 -30.37 62.23 -19.05
CA GLN A 134 -30.68 62.58 -17.65
C GLN A 134 -31.27 61.38 -16.91
N TRP A 135 -32.27 60.71 -17.49
CA TRP A 135 -32.87 59.53 -16.89
C TRP A 135 -31.88 58.38 -16.74
N ARG A 136 -31.03 58.14 -17.74
CA ARG A 136 -30.01 57.08 -17.66
C ARG A 136 -29.13 57.26 -16.42
N ASN A 137 -28.64 58.48 -16.17
CA ASN A 137 -27.79 58.77 -15.01
C ASN A 137 -28.60 58.69 -13.70
N LEU A 138 -29.73 59.39 -13.64
CA LEU A 138 -30.59 59.44 -12.46
C LEU A 138 -31.08 58.05 -12.02
N SER A 139 -31.43 57.20 -12.99
CA SER A 139 -31.92 55.86 -12.73
C SER A 139 -30.86 54.92 -12.15
N VAL A 140 -29.57 55.16 -12.44
CA VAL A 140 -28.46 54.40 -11.84
C VAL A 140 -28.25 54.84 -10.39
N GLU A 141 -28.22 56.15 -10.15
CA GLU A 141 -28.07 56.70 -8.80
C GLU A 141 -29.23 56.29 -7.90
N VAL A 142 -30.47 56.39 -8.38
CA VAL A 142 -31.65 55.94 -7.63
C VAL A 142 -31.58 54.43 -7.34
N ARG A 143 -31.06 53.61 -8.24
CA ARG A 143 -30.92 52.16 -7.97
C ARG A 143 -29.83 51.86 -6.96
N SER A 144 -28.74 52.63 -6.91
CA SER A 144 -27.63 52.38 -5.98
C SER A 144 -27.95 52.77 -4.53
N VAL A 145 -28.91 53.68 -4.31
CA VAL A 145 -29.36 54.09 -2.95
C VAL A 145 -29.73 52.89 -2.10
N ARG A 146 -30.48 51.93 -2.64
CA ARG A 146 -30.93 50.75 -1.90
C ARG A 146 -29.75 49.99 -1.30
N SER A 147 -28.77 49.64 -2.14
CA SER A 147 -27.59 48.89 -1.71
C SER A 147 -26.78 49.66 -0.67
N MET A 148 -26.68 50.99 -0.81
CA MET A 148 -25.97 51.81 0.19
C MET A 148 -26.70 51.82 1.54
N LEU A 149 -28.04 51.97 1.55
CA LEU A 149 -28.83 51.94 2.78
C LEU A 149 -28.78 50.57 3.46
N GLU A 150 -28.90 49.49 2.69
CA GLU A 150 -28.76 48.11 3.19
C GLU A 150 -27.36 47.86 3.76
N GLU A 151 -26.29 48.35 3.12
CA GLU A 151 -24.91 48.23 3.61
C GLU A 151 -24.71 48.99 4.93
N VAL A 152 -25.28 50.19 5.08
CA VAL A 152 -25.21 50.96 6.33
C VAL A 152 -25.93 50.24 7.46
N ILE A 153 -27.11 49.65 7.19
CA ILE A 153 -27.85 48.84 8.18
C ILE A 153 -27.03 47.60 8.59
N SER A 154 -26.44 46.90 7.62
CA SER A 154 -25.57 45.74 7.86
C SER A 154 -24.38 46.09 8.74
N ASN A 155 -23.73 47.23 8.49
CA ASN A 155 -22.62 47.71 9.32
C ASN A 155 -23.08 48.11 10.73
N TRP A 156 -24.29 48.66 10.90
CA TRP A 156 -24.88 48.88 12.22
C TRP A 156 -25.13 47.58 12.98
N ASP A 157 -25.69 46.55 12.33
CA ASP A 157 -25.88 45.22 12.93
C ASP A 157 -24.56 44.60 13.37
N ARG A 158 -23.57 44.61 12.47
CA ARG A 158 -22.24 44.07 12.74
C ARG A 158 -21.54 44.85 13.86
N TYR A 159 -21.58 46.17 13.84
CA TYR A 159 -21.00 47.00 14.89
C TYR A 159 -21.67 46.74 16.25
N GLY A 160 -23.00 46.78 16.30
CA GLY A 160 -23.75 46.55 17.56
C GLY A 160 -23.51 45.17 18.16
N SER A 161 -23.56 44.12 17.33
CA SER A 161 -23.34 42.74 17.79
C SER A 161 -21.90 42.50 18.26
N THR A 162 -20.90 42.99 17.52
CA THR A 162 -19.48 42.84 17.89
C THR A 162 -19.11 43.65 19.12
N VAL A 163 -19.65 44.87 19.26
CA VAL A 163 -19.48 45.67 20.48
C VAL A 163 -20.04 44.95 21.70
N ALA A 164 -21.27 44.44 21.61
CA ALA A 164 -21.93 43.77 22.74
C ALA A 164 -21.18 42.51 23.18
N SER A 165 -20.77 41.67 22.22
CA SER A 165 -20.03 40.44 22.52
C SER A 165 -18.62 40.73 23.05
N LEU A 166 -17.90 41.67 22.43
CA LEU A 166 -16.54 42.02 22.84
C LEU A 166 -16.51 42.69 24.21
N GLN A 167 -17.50 43.53 24.54
CA GLN A 167 -17.62 44.13 25.87
C GLN A 167 -17.80 43.08 26.96
N ALA A 168 -18.75 42.16 26.79
CA ALA A 168 -19.00 41.08 27.74
C ALA A 168 -17.74 40.21 27.92
N TRP A 169 -17.07 39.88 26.82
CA TRP A 169 -15.84 39.10 26.88
C TRP A 169 -14.68 39.86 27.55
N LEU A 170 -14.50 41.15 27.28
CA LEU A 170 -13.46 41.98 27.91
C LEU A 170 -13.63 42.01 29.43
N GLU A 171 -14.86 42.14 29.92
CA GLU A 171 -15.14 42.13 31.36
C GLU A 171 -14.76 40.80 32.03
N ASP A 172 -15.04 39.69 31.38
CA ASP A 172 -14.66 38.37 31.89
C ASP A 172 -13.15 38.13 31.77
N ALA A 173 -12.54 38.57 30.67
CA ALA A 173 -11.11 38.47 30.44
C ALA A 173 -10.29 39.27 31.47
N GLU A 174 -10.73 40.49 31.81
CA GLU A 174 -10.11 41.32 32.84
C GLU A 174 -10.17 40.63 34.22
N LYS A 175 -11.26 39.94 34.56
CA LYS A 175 -11.36 39.14 35.79
C LYS A 175 -10.42 37.93 35.77
N MET A 176 -10.25 37.30 34.61
CA MET A 176 -9.37 36.13 34.45
C MET A 176 -7.89 36.46 34.66
N LEU A 177 -7.46 37.71 34.51
CA LEU A 177 -6.07 38.12 34.78
C LEU A 177 -5.63 37.85 36.23
N ASN A 178 -6.56 37.74 37.18
CA ASN A 178 -6.27 37.46 38.59
C ASN A 178 -6.34 35.97 38.95
N GLN A 179 -6.59 35.09 37.98
CA GLN A 179 -6.71 33.64 38.20
C GLN A 179 -5.37 32.92 38.05
N SER A 180 -5.36 31.61 38.28
CA SER A 180 -4.19 30.75 38.07
C SER A 180 -3.79 30.69 36.60
N GLU A 181 -2.51 30.40 36.33
CA GLU A 181 -1.96 30.29 34.97
C GLU A 181 -2.72 29.27 34.11
N ASN A 182 -3.14 28.14 34.70
CA ASN A 182 -3.91 27.13 33.99
C ASN A 182 -5.31 27.62 33.59
N ALA A 183 -5.97 28.39 34.47
CA ALA A 183 -7.27 28.99 34.16
C ALA A 183 -7.15 30.06 33.06
N LYS A 184 -6.08 30.86 33.08
CA LYS A 184 -5.78 31.83 32.01
C LYS A 184 -5.58 31.12 30.67
N LYS A 185 -4.76 30.07 30.62
CA LYS A 185 -4.52 29.30 29.39
C LYS A 185 -5.81 28.76 28.78
N ASP A 186 -6.68 28.18 29.60
CA ASP A 186 -7.95 27.61 29.12
C ASP A 186 -8.90 28.68 28.58
N PHE A 187 -9.07 29.80 29.32
CA PHE A 187 -9.94 30.89 28.89
C PHE A 187 -9.43 31.60 27.62
N PHE A 188 -8.14 31.94 27.56
CA PHE A 188 -7.54 32.67 26.44
C PHE A 188 -7.22 31.79 25.23
N ARG A 189 -7.53 30.50 25.28
CA ARG A 189 -7.42 29.58 24.14
C ARG A 189 -8.13 30.11 22.88
N ASN A 190 -9.29 30.74 23.07
CA ASN A 190 -10.09 31.31 21.99
C ASN A 190 -9.72 32.77 21.65
N LEU A 191 -8.59 33.29 22.14
CA LEU A 191 -8.13 34.66 21.86
C LEU A 191 -8.06 35.00 20.35
N PRO A 192 -7.67 34.09 19.43
CA PRO A 192 -7.69 34.37 17.99
C PRO A 192 -9.07 34.76 17.44
N HIS A 193 -10.14 34.16 17.94
CA HIS A 193 -11.51 34.52 17.57
C HIS A 193 -11.82 35.97 17.97
N TRP A 194 -11.41 36.36 19.19
CA TRP A 194 -11.64 37.71 19.70
C TRP A 194 -10.79 38.77 19.01
N ILE A 195 -9.58 38.43 18.53
CA ILE A 195 -8.79 39.29 17.64
C ILE A 195 -9.61 39.60 16.38
N GLN A 196 -10.26 38.60 15.78
CA GLN A 196 -11.10 38.80 14.60
C GLN A 196 -12.35 39.64 14.91
N GLN A 197 -13.02 39.40 16.05
CA GLN A 197 -14.18 40.20 16.47
C GLN A 197 -13.80 41.67 16.70
N HIS A 198 -12.65 41.93 17.32
CA HIS A 198 -12.12 43.28 17.50
C HIS A 198 -11.83 43.97 16.16
N THR A 199 -11.22 43.27 15.18
CA THR A 199 -11.01 43.82 13.83
C THR A 199 -12.35 44.11 13.14
N ALA A 200 -13.30 43.17 13.21
CA ALA A 200 -14.63 43.31 12.62
C ALA A 200 -15.41 44.50 13.20
N MET A 201 -15.30 44.75 14.51
CA MET A 201 -15.87 45.91 15.19
C MET A 201 -15.26 47.21 14.65
N ASN A 202 -13.93 47.26 14.50
CA ASN A 202 -13.23 48.45 14.00
C ASN A 202 -13.58 48.75 12.54
N ASP A 203 -13.63 47.75 11.68
CA ASP A 203 -13.99 47.92 10.27
C ASP A 203 -15.40 48.49 10.12
N ALA A 204 -16.38 47.88 10.81
CA ALA A 204 -17.77 48.34 10.79
C ALA A 204 -17.90 49.75 11.39
N GLY A 205 -17.23 50.01 12.51
CA GLY A 205 -17.26 51.33 13.15
C GLY A 205 -16.62 52.42 12.29
N ASN A 206 -15.52 52.14 11.59
CA ASN A 206 -14.89 53.09 10.67
C ASN A 206 -15.80 53.41 9.47
N PHE A 207 -16.45 52.39 8.89
CA PHE A 207 -17.43 52.59 7.83
C PHE A 207 -18.58 53.51 8.30
N LEU A 208 -19.11 53.27 9.51
CA LEU A 208 -20.16 54.10 10.08
C LEU A 208 -19.69 55.54 10.33
N ILE A 209 -18.46 55.74 10.81
CA ILE A 209 -17.86 57.08 10.99
C ILE A 209 -17.80 57.86 9.67
N GLU A 210 -17.48 57.19 8.57
CA GLU A 210 -17.36 57.83 7.25
C GLU A 210 -18.73 58.14 6.62
N THR A 211 -19.74 57.30 6.88
CA THR A 211 -21.03 57.35 6.18
C THR A 211 -22.13 58.08 6.96
N CYS A 212 -22.04 58.14 8.29
CA CYS A 212 -23.02 58.77 9.16
C CYS A 212 -22.78 60.28 9.35
N ASP A 213 -23.76 60.94 9.97
CA ASP A 213 -23.67 62.35 10.37
C ASP A 213 -22.65 62.58 11.49
N GLU A 214 -22.28 63.84 11.71
CA GLU A 214 -21.21 64.21 12.64
C GLU A 214 -21.50 63.78 14.09
N MET A 215 -22.76 63.82 14.52
CA MET A 215 -23.14 63.43 15.89
C MET A 215 -22.93 61.93 16.07
N VAL A 216 -23.48 61.14 15.16
CA VAL A 216 -23.40 59.69 15.19
C VAL A 216 -21.96 59.22 15.04
N SER A 217 -21.20 59.80 14.10
CA SER A 217 -19.79 59.48 13.90
C SER A 217 -18.94 59.80 15.14
N ARG A 218 -19.23 60.91 15.85
CA ARG A 218 -18.54 61.23 17.11
C ARG A 218 -18.80 60.18 18.19
N ASP A 219 -20.06 59.74 18.34
CA ASP A 219 -20.43 58.75 19.34
C ASP A 219 -19.77 57.39 19.07
N VAL A 220 -19.80 56.92 17.82
CA VAL A 220 -19.12 55.68 17.39
C VAL A 220 -17.61 55.77 17.62
N LYS A 221 -17.00 56.92 17.27
CA LYS A 221 -15.57 57.16 17.50
C LYS A 221 -15.19 57.13 18.98
N GLN A 222 -16.02 57.71 19.85
CA GLN A 222 -15.80 57.68 21.29
C GLN A 222 -15.89 56.26 21.85
N GLN A 223 -16.88 55.47 21.42
CA GLN A 223 -17.03 54.09 21.84
C GLN A 223 -15.87 53.20 21.38
N LEU A 224 -15.43 53.34 20.12
CA LEU A 224 -14.25 52.65 19.60
C LEU A 224 -12.98 53.02 20.37
N LEU A 225 -12.79 54.29 20.71
CA LEU A 225 -11.61 54.73 21.46
C LEU A 225 -11.52 54.03 22.83
N LEU A 226 -12.64 53.93 23.54
CA LEU A 226 -12.72 53.27 24.84
C LEU A 226 -12.47 51.76 24.73
N LEU A 227 -13.13 51.09 23.78
CA LEU A 227 -12.99 49.64 23.60
C LEU A 227 -11.61 49.23 23.11
N ASN A 228 -11.05 49.97 22.15
CA ASN A 228 -9.70 49.74 21.67
C ASN A 228 -8.65 50.03 22.75
N GLY A 229 -8.91 50.97 23.66
CA GLY A 229 -8.09 51.22 24.84
C GLY A 229 -8.05 50.01 25.76
N ARG A 230 -9.21 49.53 26.22
CA ARG A 230 -9.33 48.33 27.07
C ARG A 230 -8.74 47.09 26.42
N TRP A 231 -9.05 46.86 25.14
CA TRP A 231 -8.49 45.75 24.37
C TRP A 231 -6.96 45.80 24.34
N ARG A 232 -6.36 46.97 24.09
CA ARG A 232 -4.90 47.11 24.02
C ARG A 232 -4.23 46.79 25.35
N GLU A 233 -4.77 47.27 26.45
CA GLU A 233 -4.25 47.02 27.80
C GLU A 233 -4.28 45.52 28.12
N LEU A 234 -5.45 44.87 27.95
CA LEU A 234 -5.60 43.43 28.14
C LEU A 234 -4.68 42.63 27.21
N PHE A 235 -4.68 42.94 25.90
CA PHE A 235 -3.96 42.17 24.89
C PHE A 235 -2.45 42.13 25.15
N MET A 236 -1.87 43.20 25.69
CA MET A 236 -0.44 43.22 26.03
C MET A 236 -0.08 42.16 27.08
N GLU A 237 -0.99 41.84 27.99
CA GLU A 237 -0.81 40.80 29.02
C GLU A 237 -1.08 39.39 28.49
N VAL A 238 -2.02 39.24 27.54
CA VAL A 238 -2.55 37.92 27.14
C VAL A 238 -2.10 37.44 25.76
N LYS A 239 -1.36 38.27 25.00
CA LYS A 239 -0.93 37.95 23.61
C LYS A 239 -0.21 36.61 23.46
N GLN A 240 0.49 36.15 24.50
CA GLN A 240 1.20 34.86 24.49
C GLN A 240 0.25 33.66 24.34
N TYR A 241 -0.99 33.78 24.82
CA TYR A 241 -1.97 32.71 24.74
C TYR A 241 -2.56 32.54 23.33
N ALA A 242 -2.44 33.54 22.45
CA ALA A 242 -2.92 33.45 21.07
C ALA A 242 -2.24 32.33 20.27
N ARG A 243 -1.04 31.89 20.69
CA ARG A 243 -0.28 30.80 20.09
C ARG A 243 -0.19 29.55 20.95
N ALA A 244 -0.81 29.53 22.13
CA ALA A 244 -0.68 28.42 23.08
C ALA A 244 -1.14 27.09 22.46
N ASP A 245 -2.31 27.08 21.81
CA ASP A 245 -2.85 25.89 21.13
C ASP A 245 -1.97 25.40 19.98
N GLU A 246 -1.36 26.32 19.24
CA GLU A 246 -0.45 25.98 18.16
C GLU A 246 0.85 25.38 18.71
N ILE A 247 1.39 25.94 19.79
CA ILE A 247 2.56 25.40 20.48
C ILE A 247 2.26 24.02 21.08
N ASP A 248 1.12 23.84 21.73
CA ASP A 248 0.72 22.55 22.31
C ASP A 248 0.52 21.48 21.23
N ARG A 249 -0.10 21.85 20.11
CA ARG A 249 -0.20 20.99 18.93
C ARG A 249 1.19 20.60 18.40
N MET A 250 2.08 21.58 18.23
CA MET A 250 3.46 21.33 17.79
C MET A 250 4.25 20.46 18.79
N LYS A 251 4.07 20.64 20.10
CA LYS A 251 4.68 19.79 21.15
C LYS A 251 4.16 18.36 21.08
N LYS A 252 2.87 18.17 20.81
CA LYS A 252 2.28 16.84 20.59
C LYS A 252 2.85 16.18 19.33
N GLU A 253 2.87 16.88 18.21
CA GLU A 253 3.46 16.40 16.95
C GLU A 253 4.95 16.06 17.11
N TYR A 254 5.70 16.84 17.88
CA TYR A 254 7.07 16.55 18.26
C TYR A 254 7.17 15.23 19.03
N THR A 255 6.36 15.05 20.07
CA THR A 255 6.39 13.86 20.94
C THR A 255 6.04 12.60 20.15
N ASP A 256 4.99 12.65 19.34
CA ASP A 256 4.55 11.52 18.49
C ASP A 256 5.63 11.17 17.44
N SER A 257 6.26 12.18 16.84
CA SER A 257 7.35 11.98 15.88
C SER A 257 8.60 11.41 16.54
N VAL A 258 9.00 11.91 17.72
CA VAL A 258 10.13 11.39 18.49
C VAL A 258 9.90 9.93 18.87
N ASN A 259 8.69 9.58 19.32
CA ASN A 259 8.33 8.20 19.64
C ASN A 259 8.43 7.29 18.41
N THR A 260 7.92 7.73 17.27
CA THR A 260 7.99 6.98 16.00
C THR A 260 9.45 6.76 15.57
N LEU A 261 10.26 7.82 15.58
CA LEU A 261 11.67 7.77 15.20
C LEU A 261 12.49 6.89 16.15
N SER A 262 12.23 6.99 17.46
CA SER A 262 12.90 6.19 18.47
C SER A 262 12.54 4.71 18.32
N THR A 263 11.26 4.39 18.13
CA THR A 263 10.78 3.02 17.95
C THR A 263 11.44 2.38 16.74
N PHE A 264 11.43 3.06 15.59
CA PHE A 264 12.12 2.60 14.40
C PHE A 264 13.62 2.38 14.64
N ALA A 265 14.31 3.34 15.28
CA ALA A 265 15.73 3.22 15.55
C ALA A 265 16.05 2.02 16.45
N THR A 266 15.25 1.78 17.49
CA THR A 266 15.41 0.65 18.41
C THR A 266 15.12 -0.68 17.71
N GLU A 267 14.03 -0.79 16.94
CA GLU A 267 13.69 -1.99 16.18
C GLU A 267 14.77 -2.33 15.14
N ALA A 268 15.20 -1.35 14.36
CA ALA A 268 16.23 -1.53 13.35
C ALA A 268 17.57 -1.92 14.00
N HIS A 269 17.96 -1.28 15.09
CA HIS A 269 19.19 -1.63 15.79
C HIS A 269 19.15 -3.05 16.39
N GLY A 270 17.98 -3.47 16.88
CA GLY A 270 17.72 -4.84 17.33
C GLY A 270 17.99 -5.85 16.20
N LYS A 271 17.33 -5.67 15.05
CA LYS A 271 17.50 -6.54 13.87
C LYS A 271 18.95 -6.59 13.35
N LEU A 272 19.68 -5.48 13.43
CA LEU A 272 21.08 -5.38 12.98
C LEU A 272 22.09 -6.07 13.90
N SER A 273 21.72 -6.35 15.16
CA SER A 273 22.63 -6.84 16.20
C SER A 273 22.22 -8.19 16.79
N GLU A 274 21.06 -8.72 16.42
CA GLU A 274 20.51 -9.96 16.94
C GLU A 274 21.37 -11.17 16.53
N PRO A 275 21.78 -12.05 17.46
CA PRO A 275 22.50 -13.26 17.13
C PRO A 275 21.71 -14.15 16.15
N LEU A 276 22.31 -14.47 15.00
CA LEU A 276 21.63 -15.20 13.92
C LEU A 276 22.30 -16.55 13.69
N GLU A 277 21.56 -17.66 13.81
CA GLU A 277 22.09 -18.97 13.40
C GLU A 277 22.29 -19.04 11.87
N VAL A 278 23.50 -19.36 11.42
CA VAL A 278 23.87 -19.49 10.01
C VAL A 278 23.10 -20.64 9.36
N SER A 279 22.10 -20.30 8.55
CA SER A 279 21.33 -21.21 7.70
C SER A 279 20.69 -20.43 6.55
N PHE A 280 20.36 -21.08 5.43
CA PHE A 280 19.77 -20.40 4.28
C PHE A 280 18.49 -19.64 4.65
N THR A 281 17.61 -20.29 5.42
CA THR A 281 16.32 -19.71 5.82
C THR A 281 16.50 -18.46 6.68
N ASN A 282 17.35 -18.52 7.70
CA ASN A 282 17.55 -17.39 8.62
C ASN A 282 18.22 -16.19 7.92
N VAL A 283 19.22 -16.44 7.08
CA VAL A 283 19.89 -15.37 6.31
C VAL A 283 18.92 -14.74 5.31
N LYS A 284 18.05 -15.54 4.68
CA LYS A 284 17.01 -15.04 3.78
C LYS A 284 15.99 -14.14 4.49
N LEU A 285 15.55 -14.53 5.70
CA LEU A 285 14.64 -13.71 6.51
C LEU A 285 15.31 -12.39 6.93
N LEU A 286 16.58 -12.43 7.35
CA LEU A 286 17.33 -11.21 7.68
C LEU A 286 17.47 -10.28 6.47
N ILE A 287 17.74 -10.80 5.27
CA ILE A 287 17.79 -9.97 4.05
C ILE A 287 16.48 -9.23 3.83
N GLN A 288 15.33 -9.92 3.98
CA GLN A 288 14.02 -9.29 3.84
C GLN A 288 13.79 -8.19 4.90
N ASP A 289 14.21 -8.44 6.14
CA ASP A 289 14.15 -7.44 7.22
C ASP A 289 15.02 -6.21 6.94
N LEU A 290 16.20 -6.40 6.34
CA LEU A 290 17.11 -5.32 5.97
C LEU A 290 16.60 -4.52 4.77
N GLU A 291 15.95 -5.17 3.80
CA GLU A 291 15.28 -4.53 2.68
C GLU A 291 14.08 -3.68 3.14
N ASP A 292 13.30 -4.14 4.13
CA ASP A 292 12.24 -3.33 4.76
C ASP A 292 12.81 -2.07 5.43
N ILE A 293 13.92 -2.23 6.17
CA ILE A 293 14.63 -1.08 6.76
C ILE A 293 15.05 -0.10 5.66
N GLU A 294 15.70 -0.57 4.60
CA GLU A 294 16.16 0.26 3.47
C GLU A 294 15.01 1.06 2.84
N GLN A 295 13.86 0.42 2.60
CA GLN A 295 12.67 1.09 2.05
C GLN A 295 12.09 2.16 2.98
N ARG A 296 12.19 1.98 4.30
CA ARG A 296 11.67 2.93 5.29
C ARG A 296 12.61 4.11 5.56
N VAL A 297 13.91 3.99 5.27
CA VAL A 297 14.91 5.06 5.54
C VAL A 297 14.52 6.43 4.98
N PRO A 298 14.06 6.59 3.72
CA PRO A 298 13.72 7.89 3.16
C PRO A 298 12.56 8.59 3.90
N ALA A 299 11.55 7.82 4.32
CA ALA A 299 10.40 8.35 5.06
C ALA A 299 10.82 8.81 6.46
N ILE A 300 11.65 8.02 7.14
CA ILE A 300 12.22 8.35 8.46
C ILE A 300 13.10 9.61 8.37
N ASP A 301 13.86 9.79 7.30
CA ASP A 301 14.66 11.00 7.07
C ASP A 301 13.83 12.25 6.84
N ALA A 302 12.74 12.13 6.07
CA ALA A 302 11.81 13.22 5.86
C ALA A 302 11.15 13.62 7.19
N GLN A 303 10.72 12.63 8.00
CA GLN A 303 10.13 12.86 9.31
C GLN A 303 11.13 13.52 10.28
N TYR A 304 12.39 13.04 10.35
CA TYR A 304 13.45 13.66 11.17
C TYR A 304 13.68 15.13 10.79
N LYS A 305 13.74 15.45 9.48
CA LYS A 305 13.88 16.84 9.01
C LYS A 305 12.68 17.70 9.39
N MET A 306 11.46 17.18 9.28
CA MET A 306 10.24 17.90 9.59
C MET A 306 10.11 18.19 11.10
N VAL A 307 10.38 17.20 11.95
CA VAL A 307 10.36 17.41 13.41
C VAL A 307 11.49 18.35 13.84
N THR A 308 12.66 18.31 13.19
CA THR A 308 13.74 19.29 13.46
C THR A 308 13.28 20.72 13.19
N LYS A 309 12.55 20.97 12.10
CA LYS A 309 11.97 22.31 11.82
C LYS A 309 10.96 22.70 12.90
N THR A 310 10.11 21.77 13.32
CA THR A 310 9.11 21.97 14.37
C THR A 310 9.77 22.35 15.70
N VAL A 311 10.84 21.66 16.10
CA VAL A 311 11.62 21.99 17.31
C VAL A 311 12.19 23.40 17.24
N HIS A 312 12.72 23.85 16.09
CA HIS A 312 13.23 25.23 15.94
C HIS A 312 12.14 26.30 16.01
N LEU A 313 10.89 25.96 15.67
CA LEU A 313 9.75 26.87 15.83
C LEU A 313 9.33 26.93 17.30
N ILE A 314 9.17 25.77 17.95
CA ILE A 314 8.82 25.68 19.37
C ILE A 314 9.87 26.38 20.24
N SER A 315 11.17 26.18 19.95
CA SER A 315 12.28 26.69 20.77
C SER A 315 12.32 28.22 20.93
N LYS A 316 11.63 28.96 20.06
CA LYS A 316 11.53 30.43 20.15
C LYS A 316 10.50 30.90 21.16
N GLU A 317 9.58 30.02 21.56
CA GLU A 317 8.38 30.34 22.32
C GLU A 317 8.35 29.64 23.71
N ILE A 318 9.31 28.75 24.00
CA ILE A 318 9.43 28.01 25.26
C ILE A 318 10.69 28.43 26.05
N PRO A 319 10.77 28.12 27.36
CA PRO A 319 11.98 28.36 28.15
C PRO A 319 13.22 27.68 27.55
N GLN A 320 14.38 28.34 27.66
CA GLN A 320 15.64 27.88 27.06
C GLN A 320 16.06 26.48 27.55
N GLU A 321 15.76 26.14 28.80
CA GLU A 321 16.06 24.82 29.38
C GLU A 321 15.30 23.70 28.65
N GLU A 322 13.99 23.86 28.46
CA GLU A 322 13.14 22.90 27.74
C GLU A 322 13.58 22.79 26.27
N ALA A 323 13.92 23.91 25.63
CA ALA A 323 14.45 23.90 24.26
C ALA A 323 15.76 23.10 24.14
N ASN A 324 16.69 23.26 25.09
CA ASN A 324 17.96 22.53 25.11
C ASN A 324 17.75 21.02 25.25
N GLU A 325 16.80 20.58 26.08
CA GLU A 325 16.45 19.16 26.22
C GLU A 325 15.88 18.57 24.91
N MET A 326 15.03 19.32 24.21
CA MET A 326 14.50 18.89 22.91
C MET A 326 15.61 18.72 21.88
N PHE A 327 16.57 19.66 21.80
CA PHE A 327 17.72 19.57 20.90
C PHE A 327 18.67 18.42 21.27
N ALA A 328 18.88 18.16 22.56
CA ALA A 328 19.68 17.02 23.01
C ALA A 328 19.04 15.69 22.59
N THR A 329 17.72 15.56 22.74
CA THR A 329 16.96 14.38 22.31
C THR A 329 17.05 14.18 20.79
N MET A 330 16.88 15.25 20.02
CA MET A 330 17.02 15.21 18.55
C MET A 330 18.44 14.81 18.12
N SER A 331 19.47 15.30 18.80
CA SER A 331 20.86 14.94 18.52
C SER A 331 21.14 13.46 18.79
N ARG A 332 20.64 12.93 19.91
CA ARG A 332 20.72 11.50 20.22
C ARG A 332 20.01 10.65 19.17
N LEU A 333 18.79 11.03 18.76
CA LEU A 333 18.06 10.32 17.71
C LEU A 333 18.80 10.33 16.38
N LYS A 334 19.41 11.48 16.00
CA LYS A 334 20.22 11.58 14.79
C LYS A 334 21.36 10.57 14.81
N GLU A 335 22.08 10.47 15.92
CA GLU A 335 23.18 9.53 16.07
C GLU A 335 22.71 8.07 15.92
N GLN A 336 21.58 7.71 16.53
CA GLN A 336 21.00 6.37 16.41
C GLN A 336 20.59 6.04 14.97
N LEU A 337 19.92 6.97 14.28
CA LEU A 337 19.52 6.81 12.88
C LEU A 337 20.74 6.73 11.94
N SER A 338 21.78 7.52 12.20
CA SER A 338 23.05 7.43 11.46
C SER A 338 23.70 6.06 11.62
N LYS A 339 23.72 5.51 12.84
CA LYS A 339 24.21 4.14 13.09
C LYS A 339 23.39 3.11 12.31
N VAL A 340 22.06 3.19 12.30
CA VAL A 340 21.26 2.26 11.47
C VAL A 340 21.72 2.30 10.02
N LYS A 341 21.90 3.51 9.45
CA LYS A 341 22.32 3.69 8.04
C LYS A 341 23.71 3.19 7.72
N GLU A 342 24.66 3.42 8.62
CA GLU A 342 26.03 2.98 8.44
C GLU A 342 26.16 1.46 8.48
N TYR A 343 25.31 0.77 9.23
CA TYR A 343 25.42 -0.67 9.48
C TYR A 343 24.53 -1.53 8.56
N TYR A 344 23.33 -1.08 8.15
CA TYR A 344 22.43 -1.95 7.37
C TYR A 344 22.98 -2.28 5.98
N SER A 345 23.57 -1.31 5.29
CA SER A 345 24.00 -1.49 3.88
C SER A 345 25.14 -2.52 3.74
N PRO A 346 26.23 -2.46 4.55
CA PRO A 346 27.24 -3.51 4.55
C PRO A 346 26.68 -4.88 4.97
N LEU A 347 25.77 -4.92 5.94
CA LEU A 347 25.19 -6.18 6.42
C LEU A 347 24.30 -6.84 5.36
N LEU A 348 23.49 -6.06 4.66
CA LEU A 348 22.65 -6.52 3.56
C LEU A 348 23.51 -7.10 2.44
N TYR A 349 24.55 -6.37 2.02
CA TYR A 349 25.46 -6.82 0.98
C TYR A 349 26.13 -8.15 1.33
N GLU A 350 26.74 -8.26 2.52
CA GLU A 350 27.42 -9.49 2.91
C GLU A 350 26.46 -10.67 3.15
N SER A 351 25.26 -10.41 3.66
CA SER A 351 24.21 -11.43 3.80
C SER A 351 23.75 -11.96 2.44
N GLN A 352 23.59 -11.10 1.44
CA GLN A 352 23.27 -11.49 0.07
C GLN A 352 24.39 -12.35 -0.56
N GLN A 353 25.65 -12.01 -0.32
CA GLN A 353 26.79 -12.82 -0.79
C GLN A 353 26.84 -14.20 -0.11
N LEU A 354 26.42 -14.29 1.15
CA LEU A 354 26.36 -15.54 1.90
C LEU A 354 25.23 -16.48 1.46
N LEU A 355 24.18 -15.92 0.85
CA LEU A 355 22.97 -16.66 0.48
C LEU A 355 23.25 -17.77 -0.55
N VAL A 356 24.04 -17.47 -1.59
CA VAL A 356 24.33 -18.43 -2.69
C VAL A 356 25.14 -19.63 -2.19
N PRO A 357 26.25 -19.46 -1.44
CA PRO A 357 26.96 -20.59 -0.83
C PRO A 357 26.08 -21.45 0.10
N LEU A 358 25.17 -20.83 0.87
CA LEU A 358 24.25 -21.55 1.75
C LEU A 358 23.24 -22.39 0.97
N GLU A 359 22.65 -21.82 -0.08
CA GLU A 359 21.71 -22.54 -0.95
C GLU A 359 22.38 -23.74 -1.62
N GLU A 360 23.60 -23.56 -2.12
CA GLU A 360 24.37 -24.64 -2.72
C GLU A 360 24.71 -25.72 -1.70
N LEU A 361 25.10 -25.35 -0.48
CA LEU A 361 25.34 -26.30 0.59
C LEU A 361 24.09 -27.14 0.90
N GLU A 362 22.91 -26.51 1.01
CA GLU A 362 21.65 -27.23 1.25
C GLU A 362 21.31 -28.20 0.12
N LYS A 363 21.54 -27.81 -1.15
CA LYS A 363 21.40 -28.72 -2.31
C LYS A 363 22.34 -29.92 -2.22
N GLN A 364 23.60 -29.70 -1.83
CA GLN A 364 24.57 -30.78 -1.67
C GLN A 364 24.19 -31.70 -0.51
N VAL A 365 23.75 -31.17 0.63
CA VAL A 365 23.28 -31.97 1.78
C VAL A 365 22.05 -32.82 1.40
N THR A 366 21.10 -32.25 0.65
CA THR A 366 19.93 -32.99 0.15
C THR A 366 20.36 -34.14 -0.77
N SER A 367 21.21 -33.84 -1.75
CA SER A 367 21.79 -34.84 -2.68
C SER A 367 22.53 -35.98 -1.96
N PHE A 368 23.23 -35.66 -0.85
CA PHE A 368 23.90 -36.65 -0.01
C PHE A 368 22.89 -37.60 0.64
N TYR A 369 21.84 -37.07 1.27
CA TYR A 369 20.83 -37.91 1.93
C TYR A 369 20.01 -38.74 0.93
N ASP A 370 19.70 -38.19 -0.24
CA ASP A 370 19.06 -38.95 -1.33
C ASP A 370 19.92 -40.13 -1.79
N SER A 371 21.24 -39.89 -1.95
CA SER A 371 22.19 -40.94 -2.34
C SER A 371 22.36 -41.99 -1.23
N LEU A 372 22.37 -41.56 0.04
CA LEU A 372 22.41 -42.44 1.21
C LEU A 372 21.15 -43.32 1.31
N GLY A 373 19.98 -42.76 1.03
CA GLY A 373 18.71 -43.50 0.95
C GLY A 373 18.80 -44.62 -0.10
N LYS A 374 19.25 -44.29 -1.31
CA LYS A 374 19.46 -45.28 -2.40
C LYS A 374 20.44 -46.38 -2.00
N ILE A 375 21.53 -46.05 -1.31
CA ILE A 375 22.48 -47.08 -0.82
C ILE A 375 21.80 -48.05 0.12
N ASN A 376 20.99 -47.55 1.06
CA ASN A 376 20.27 -48.41 2.00
C ASN A 376 19.28 -49.33 1.27
N GLU A 377 18.53 -48.81 0.30
CA GLU A 377 17.62 -49.61 -0.53
C GLU A 377 18.37 -50.68 -1.33
N ILE A 378 19.50 -50.33 -1.95
CA ILE A 378 20.33 -51.27 -2.73
C ILE A 378 20.88 -52.38 -1.83
N ILE A 379 21.37 -52.06 -0.63
CA ILE A 379 21.88 -53.06 0.32
C ILE A 379 20.77 -54.04 0.70
N THR A 380 19.57 -53.56 1.02
CA THR A 380 18.43 -54.42 1.37
C THR A 380 18.04 -55.36 0.22
N VAL A 381 18.08 -54.89 -1.03
CA VAL A 381 17.84 -55.76 -2.19
C VAL A 381 18.95 -56.82 -2.32
N LEU A 382 20.21 -56.42 -2.15
CA LEU A 382 21.37 -57.30 -2.27
C LEU A 382 21.46 -58.36 -1.16
N GLU A 383 20.87 -58.12 0.01
CA GLU A 383 20.80 -59.10 1.11
C GLU A 383 19.89 -60.30 0.79
N HIS A 384 18.91 -60.13 -0.11
CA HIS A 384 17.93 -61.17 -0.45
C HIS A 384 18.15 -61.82 -1.83
N GLU A 385 19.09 -61.33 -2.63
CA GLU A 385 19.33 -61.78 -4.00
C GLU A 385 20.54 -62.74 -4.09
N ALA A 386 20.40 -63.83 -4.85
CA ALA A 386 21.50 -64.77 -5.06
C ALA A 386 22.69 -64.12 -5.79
N GLN A 387 23.92 -64.38 -5.33
CA GLN A 387 25.14 -63.78 -5.88
C GLN A 387 25.40 -64.13 -7.36
N SER A 388 24.82 -65.23 -7.85
CA SER A 388 24.89 -65.67 -9.25
C SER A 388 23.96 -64.89 -10.18
N SER A 389 22.98 -64.16 -9.63
CA SER A 389 21.96 -63.42 -10.38
C SER A 389 22.54 -62.22 -11.14
N ALA A 390 21.98 -61.95 -12.33
CA ALA A 390 22.29 -60.74 -13.10
C ALA A 390 21.90 -59.46 -12.34
N LEU A 391 20.82 -59.52 -11.56
CA LEU A 391 20.34 -58.41 -10.74
C LEU A 391 21.33 -58.07 -9.63
N PHE A 392 21.95 -59.08 -9.01
CA PHE A 392 22.99 -58.88 -7.99
C PHE A 392 24.20 -58.13 -8.57
N LYS A 393 24.71 -58.54 -9.74
CA LYS A 393 25.84 -57.87 -10.40
C LYS A 393 25.51 -56.42 -10.77
N GLN A 394 24.31 -56.17 -11.27
CA GLN A 394 23.85 -54.82 -11.59
C GLN A 394 23.76 -53.95 -10.33
N LYS A 395 23.06 -54.42 -9.29
CA LYS A 395 22.87 -53.68 -8.03
C LYS A 395 24.17 -53.44 -7.28
N HIS A 396 25.10 -54.39 -7.33
CA HIS A 396 26.46 -54.21 -6.81
C HIS A 396 27.21 -53.09 -7.53
N GLN A 397 27.09 -53.00 -8.87
CA GLN A 397 27.70 -51.92 -9.62
C GLN A 397 27.05 -50.56 -9.30
N GLU A 398 25.72 -50.51 -9.17
CA GLU A 398 24.97 -49.31 -8.74
C GLU A 398 25.39 -48.85 -7.34
N LEU A 399 25.62 -49.79 -6.41
CA LEU A 399 26.10 -49.51 -5.06
C LEU A 399 27.46 -48.79 -5.09
N LEU A 400 28.42 -49.29 -5.88
CA LEU A 400 29.74 -48.68 -6.01
C LEU A 400 29.65 -47.24 -6.56
N VAL A 401 28.81 -47.03 -7.57
CA VAL A 401 28.57 -45.70 -8.14
C VAL A 401 27.94 -44.76 -7.10
N CYS A 402 26.94 -45.23 -6.35
CA CYS A 402 26.29 -44.43 -5.31
C CYS A 402 27.23 -44.10 -4.14
N GLN A 403 28.11 -45.04 -3.75
CA GLN A 403 29.11 -44.80 -2.71
C GLN A 403 30.13 -43.74 -3.14
N GLU A 404 30.64 -43.83 -4.36
CA GLU A 404 31.56 -42.83 -4.91
C GLU A 404 30.87 -41.46 -5.05
N SER A 405 29.58 -41.45 -5.43
CA SER A 405 28.75 -40.24 -5.43
C SER A 405 28.66 -39.63 -4.03
N CYS A 406 28.29 -40.40 -3.00
CA CYS A 406 28.22 -39.91 -1.62
C CYS A 406 29.56 -39.34 -1.14
N LYS A 407 30.67 -40.00 -1.49
CA LYS A 407 32.02 -39.53 -1.15
C LYS A 407 32.32 -38.19 -1.82
N LYS A 408 32.02 -38.05 -3.11
CA LYS A 408 32.18 -36.77 -3.83
C LYS A 408 31.32 -35.67 -3.21
N THR A 409 30.03 -35.93 -2.98
CA THR A 409 29.11 -34.97 -2.36
C THR A 409 29.57 -34.57 -0.96
N LEU A 410 30.07 -35.50 -0.13
CA LEU A 410 30.66 -35.17 1.17
C LEU A 410 31.82 -34.20 1.05
N THR A 411 32.74 -34.41 0.10
CA THR A 411 33.87 -33.48 -0.10
C THR A 411 33.41 -32.08 -0.54
N LEU A 412 32.32 -31.99 -1.31
CA LEU A 412 31.71 -30.72 -1.70
C LEU A 412 31.07 -30.03 -0.50
N ILE A 413 30.32 -30.76 0.34
CA ILE A 413 29.71 -30.26 1.57
C ILE A 413 30.77 -29.70 2.52
N GLU A 414 31.88 -30.43 2.73
CA GLU A 414 32.97 -29.97 3.61
C GLU A 414 33.66 -28.71 3.07
N LYS A 415 33.95 -28.66 1.76
CA LYS A 415 34.55 -27.48 1.12
C LYS A 415 33.61 -26.26 1.15
N GLY A 416 32.32 -26.48 0.90
CA GLY A 416 31.28 -25.46 0.97
C GLY A 416 31.17 -24.89 2.38
N SER A 417 31.05 -25.75 3.39
CA SER A 417 30.99 -25.35 4.80
C SER A 417 32.24 -24.59 5.25
N GLN A 418 33.45 -25.06 4.88
CA GLN A 418 34.69 -24.35 5.21
C GLN A 418 34.75 -22.97 4.56
N SER A 419 34.27 -22.83 3.31
CA SER A 419 34.21 -21.54 2.63
C SER A 419 33.25 -20.58 3.33
N ILE A 420 32.06 -21.05 3.72
CA ILE A 420 31.06 -20.29 4.49
C ILE A 420 31.64 -19.86 5.85
N GLN A 421 32.26 -20.78 6.59
CA GLN A 421 32.87 -20.49 7.89
C GLN A 421 34.00 -19.46 7.78
N LYS A 422 34.85 -19.56 6.75
CA LYS A 422 35.88 -18.55 6.47
C LYS A 422 35.27 -17.19 6.15
N PHE A 423 34.23 -17.15 5.33
CA PHE A 423 33.54 -15.91 4.97
C PHE A 423 32.99 -15.19 6.21
N VAL A 424 32.24 -15.92 7.05
CA VAL A 424 31.66 -15.37 8.29
C VAL A 424 32.76 -14.93 9.28
N ASN A 425 33.82 -15.71 9.47
CA ASN A 425 34.89 -15.38 10.42
C ASN A 425 35.76 -14.18 10.00
N LEU A 426 35.95 -13.96 8.69
CA LEU A 426 36.74 -12.85 8.17
C LEU A 426 35.95 -11.54 8.12
N SER A 427 34.61 -11.63 8.11
CA SER A 427 33.73 -10.48 8.11
C SER A 427 33.78 -9.73 9.45
N LYS A 428 33.83 -8.40 9.37
CA LYS A 428 33.66 -7.51 10.52
C LYS A 428 32.19 -7.16 10.79
N VAL A 429 31.30 -7.50 9.86
CA VAL A 429 29.88 -7.13 9.86
C VAL A 429 29.03 -8.29 10.39
N LEU A 430 29.35 -9.54 10.00
CA LEU A 430 28.64 -10.77 10.37
C LEU A 430 29.04 -11.32 11.75
N LYS A 431 29.52 -10.47 12.67
CA LYS A 431 30.06 -10.90 13.97
C LYS A 431 29.06 -11.62 14.86
N HIS A 432 27.77 -11.33 14.69
CA HIS A 432 26.68 -11.93 15.45
C HIS A 432 26.15 -13.23 14.82
N PHE A 433 26.74 -13.71 13.72
CA PHE A 433 26.31 -14.93 13.05
C PHE A 433 26.87 -16.17 13.77
N ASP A 434 26.00 -16.95 14.39
CA ASP A 434 26.33 -18.18 15.07
C ASP A 434 26.43 -19.36 14.10
N GLN A 435 27.60 -20.00 14.09
CA GLN A 435 27.92 -21.13 13.21
C GLN A 435 27.63 -22.49 13.84
N THR A 436 27.14 -22.56 15.09
CA THR A 436 26.92 -23.83 15.80
C THR A 436 26.00 -24.79 15.04
N LYS A 437 24.89 -24.29 14.49
CA LYS A 437 23.93 -25.09 13.70
C LYS A 437 24.56 -25.64 12.41
N LEU A 438 25.29 -24.80 11.69
CA LEU A 438 26.03 -25.21 10.50
C LEU A 438 27.05 -26.31 10.85
N GLN A 439 27.83 -26.13 11.91
CA GLN A 439 28.80 -27.13 12.36
C GLN A 439 28.13 -28.46 12.75
N ARG A 440 26.99 -28.40 13.44
CA ARG A 440 26.20 -29.59 13.81
C ARG A 440 25.72 -30.35 12.58
N GLN A 441 25.14 -29.66 11.59
CA GLN A 441 24.68 -30.28 10.34
C GLN A 441 25.81 -31.03 9.61
N ILE A 442 27.02 -30.46 9.58
CA ILE A 442 28.18 -31.08 8.94
C ILE A 442 28.69 -32.28 9.74
N ALA A 443 28.65 -32.20 11.07
CA ALA A 443 28.97 -33.34 11.92
C ALA A 443 27.99 -34.51 11.70
N ASP A 444 26.69 -34.22 11.59
CA ASP A 444 25.66 -35.23 11.33
C ASP A 444 25.87 -35.92 9.97
N VAL A 445 26.17 -35.14 8.92
CA VAL A 445 26.50 -35.68 7.59
C VAL A 445 27.75 -36.57 7.63
N ARG A 446 28.80 -36.16 8.37
CA ARG A 446 30.01 -36.99 8.54
C ARG A 446 29.72 -38.31 9.25
N VAL A 447 28.93 -38.26 10.32
CA VAL A 447 28.52 -39.46 11.07
C VAL A 447 27.68 -40.38 10.18
N ALA A 448 26.72 -39.82 9.43
CA ALA A 448 25.90 -40.59 8.48
C ALA A 448 26.76 -41.27 7.41
N PHE A 449 27.77 -40.58 6.86
CA PHE A 449 28.69 -41.17 5.90
C PHE A 449 29.54 -42.29 6.53
N GLN A 450 30.08 -42.10 7.73
CA GLN A 450 30.84 -43.13 8.43
C GLN A 450 30.00 -44.38 8.71
N ASN A 451 28.75 -44.19 9.13
CA ASN A 451 27.80 -45.28 9.35
C ASN A 451 27.49 -46.04 8.05
N MET A 452 27.32 -45.32 6.93
CA MET A 452 27.15 -45.93 5.61
C MET A 452 28.36 -46.76 5.21
N VAL A 453 29.57 -46.19 5.30
CA VAL A 453 30.82 -46.90 4.96
C VAL A 453 30.99 -48.16 5.79
N LYS A 454 30.67 -48.09 7.09
CA LYS A 454 30.68 -49.25 7.98
C LYS A 454 29.66 -50.30 7.55
N LYS A 455 28.40 -49.91 7.35
CA LYS A 455 27.31 -50.81 6.94
C LYS A 455 27.63 -51.51 5.61
N THR A 456 28.10 -50.77 4.61
CA THR A 456 28.49 -51.38 3.33
C THR A 456 29.75 -52.23 3.45
N GLY A 457 30.71 -51.86 4.30
CA GLY A 457 31.91 -52.66 4.57
C GLY A 457 31.58 -53.99 5.25
N ASP A 458 30.67 -53.99 6.23
CA ASP A 458 30.19 -55.18 6.92
C ASP A 458 29.39 -56.08 5.96
N TRP A 459 28.50 -55.50 5.15
CA TRP A 459 27.82 -56.22 4.06
C TRP A 459 28.81 -56.86 3.09
N LYS A 460 29.85 -56.14 2.65
CA LYS A 460 30.86 -56.69 1.73
C LYS A 460 31.61 -57.88 2.34
N LYS A 461 31.99 -57.80 3.62
CA LYS A 461 32.61 -58.93 4.34
C LYS A 461 31.65 -60.13 4.43
N HIS A 462 30.37 -59.87 4.67
CA HIS A 462 29.34 -60.91 4.70
C HIS A 462 29.25 -61.61 3.33
N VAL A 463 29.16 -60.86 2.24
CA VAL A 463 29.16 -61.37 0.85
C VAL A 463 30.43 -62.18 0.53
N GLU A 464 31.61 -61.67 0.88
CA GLU A 464 32.89 -62.39 0.67
C GLU A 464 32.98 -63.69 1.47
N THR A 465 32.45 -63.70 2.69
CA THR A 465 32.40 -64.91 3.54
C THR A 465 31.47 -65.94 2.92
N ASN A 466 30.27 -65.53 2.49
CA ASN A 466 29.31 -66.40 1.81
C ASN A 466 29.91 -66.95 0.50
N SER A 467 30.61 -66.13 -0.28
CA SER A 467 31.29 -66.57 -1.51
C SER A 467 32.39 -67.62 -1.24
N ARG A 468 33.18 -67.43 -0.16
CA ARG A 468 34.21 -68.42 0.24
C ARG A 468 33.60 -69.74 0.70
N LEU A 469 32.52 -69.69 1.48
CA LEU A 469 31.80 -70.89 1.92
C LEU A 469 31.21 -71.62 0.73
N MET A 470 30.60 -70.89 -0.21
CA MET A 470 30.07 -71.47 -1.45
C MET A 470 31.17 -72.12 -2.30
N LYS A 471 32.33 -71.47 -2.43
CA LYS A 471 33.49 -72.04 -3.14
C LYS A 471 34.03 -73.30 -2.46
N LYS A 472 34.17 -73.31 -1.13
CA LYS A 472 34.60 -74.51 -0.38
C LYS A 472 33.61 -75.66 -0.56
N PHE A 473 32.31 -75.37 -0.53
CA PHE A 473 31.29 -76.36 -0.82
C PHE A 473 31.48 -76.94 -2.23
N GLU A 474 31.58 -76.11 -3.27
CA GLU A 474 31.78 -76.59 -4.64
C GLU A 474 33.10 -77.36 -4.82
N GLU A 475 34.20 -76.92 -4.21
CA GLU A 475 35.49 -77.64 -4.26
C GLU A 475 35.41 -78.99 -3.55
N SER A 476 34.83 -79.05 -2.34
CA SER A 476 34.65 -80.29 -1.59
C SER A 476 33.68 -81.25 -2.28
N ARG A 477 32.66 -80.71 -2.96
CA ARG A 477 31.71 -81.45 -3.77
C ARG A 477 32.41 -82.05 -4.99
N ALA A 478 33.17 -81.26 -5.74
CA ALA A 478 33.89 -81.71 -6.92
C ALA A 478 34.93 -82.79 -6.57
N GLU A 479 35.64 -82.65 -5.44
CA GLU A 479 36.59 -83.65 -4.97
C GLU A 479 35.89 -84.95 -4.55
N LEU A 480 34.76 -84.86 -3.83
CA LEU A 480 33.95 -86.02 -3.47
C LEU A 480 33.39 -86.72 -4.72
N GLU A 481 32.85 -85.95 -5.67
CA GLU A 481 32.36 -86.46 -6.96
C GLU A 481 33.48 -87.16 -7.74
N LYS A 482 34.70 -86.60 -7.78
CA LYS A 482 35.87 -87.21 -8.43
C LYS A 482 36.30 -88.51 -7.76
N VAL A 483 36.37 -88.56 -6.43
CA VAL A 483 36.72 -89.79 -5.69
C VAL A 483 35.65 -90.87 -5.90
N LEU A 484 34.37 -90.49 -5.89
CA LEU A 484 33.27 -91.40 -6.17
C LEU A 484 33.29 -91.92 -7.61
N GLN A 485 33.64 -91.06 -8.57
CA GLN A 485 33.78 -91.46 -9.97
C GLN A 485 34.94 -92.42 -10.17
N ILE A 486 36.13 -92.15 -9.61
CA ILE A 486 37.28 -93.08 -9.68
C ILE A 486 36.95 -94.41 -9.00
N ALA A 487 36.24 -94.38 -7.85
CA ALA A 487 35.79 -95.59 -7.18
C ALA A 487 34.80 -96.39 -8.03
N GLN A 488 33.91 -95.72 -8.75
CA GLN A 488 32.94 -96.36 -9.63
C GLN A 488 33.60 -96.95 -10.89
N GLU A 489 34.53 -96.21 -11.51
CA GLU A 489 35.33 -96.68 -12.65
C GLU A 489 36.21 -97.88 -12.27
N GLY A 490 36.83 -97.86 -11.08
CA GLY A 490 37.60 -99.01 -10.57
C GLY A 490 36.73 -100.25 -10.32
N LEU A 491 35.51 -100.08 -9.77
CA LEU A 491 34.57 -101.20 -9.58
C LEU A 491 34.07 -101.83 -10.89
N GLU A 492 34.15 -101.10 -12.00
CA GLU A 492 33.77 -101.56 -13.35
C GLU A 492 34.95 -102.13 -14.15
N GLU A 493 36.19 -102.04 -13.63
CA GLU A 493 37.42 -102.50 -14.27
C GLU A 493 37.47 -104.05 -14.36
N LYS A 494 37.83 -104.60 -15.53
CA LYS A 494 37.89 -106.05 -15.79
C LYS A 494 39.32 -106.46 -16.17
N GLY A 495 39.85 -107.49 -15.50
CA GLY A 495 41.25 -107.90 -15.62
C GLY A 495 41.60 -109.10 -14.74
N ASP A 496 42.90 -109.31 -14.50
CA ASP A 496 43.41 -110.42 -13.66
C ASP A 496 42.92 -110.27 -12.20
N PRO A 497 42.31 -111.32 -11.60
CA PRO A 497 41.71 -111.21 -10.28
C PRO A 497 42.69 -110.84 -9.17
N GLU A 498 43.94 -111.32 -9.20
CA GLU A 498 44.94 -111.02 -8.16
C GLU A 498 45.46 -109.59 -8.24
N GLU A 499 45.72 -109.08 -9.44
CA GLU A 499 46.11 -107.68 -9.64
C GLU A 499 44.97 -106.70 -9.30
N LEU A 500 43.73 -107.01 -9.70
CA LEU A 500 42.57 -106.19 -9.35
C LEU A 500 42.30 -106.18 -7.85
N LEU A 501 42.39 -107.33 -7.17
CA LEU A 501 42.21 -107.39 -5.72
C LEU A 501 43.28 -106.58 -5.01
N LYS A 502 44.54 -106.64 -5.46
CA LYS A 502 45.63 -105.83 -4.92
C LYS A 502 45.38 -104.33 -5.13
N ARG A 503 45.00 -103.91 -6.34
CA ARG A 503 44.75 -102.51 -6.70
C ARG A 503 43.51 -101.92 -6.01
N HIS A 504 42.41 -102.68 -5.93
CA HIS A 504 41.23 -102.31 -5.17
C HIS A 504 41.52 -102.25 -3.68
N THR A 505 42.24 -103.23 -3.14
CA THR A 505 42.63 -103.19 -1.71
C THR A 505 43.51 -101.97 -1.44
N GLU A 506 44.43 -101.61 -2.33
CA GLU A 506 45.28 -100.44 -2.19
C GLU A 506 44.47 -99.12 -2.29
N PHE A 507 43.63 -98.95 -3.31
CA PHE A 507 42.76 -97.76 -3.46
C PHE A 507 41.74 -97.62 -2.32
N PHE A 508 40.98 -98.68 -2.02
CA PHE A 508 40.00 -98.67 -0.94
C PHE A 508 40.66 -98.63 0.45
N SER A 509 41.91 -99.06 0.63
CA SER A 509 42.65 -98.83 1.88
C SER A 509 43.05 -97.35 2.07
N GLN A 510 43.28 -96.64 0.96
CA GLN A 510 43.65 -95.22 0.94
C GLN A 510 42.44 -94.28 0.87
N LEU A 511 41.22 -94.80 0.73
CA LEU A 511 39.98 -94.01 0.70
C LEU A 511 39.77 -93.29 2.03
N ASP A 512 40.14 -92.01 2.03
CA ASP A 512 40.18 -91.17 3.22
C ASP A 512 38.77 -90.65 3.57
N GLN A 513 38.28 -91.05 4.75
CA GLN A 513 37.02 -90.57 5.32
C GLN A 513 37.00 -89.04 5.50
N ARG A 514 38.17 -88.38 5.53
CA ARG A 514 38.29 -86.92 5.60
C ARG A 514 37.65 -86.22 4.41
N VAL A 515 37.58 -86.83 3.22
CA VAL A 515 36.97 -86.23 2.02
C VAL A 515 35.46 -86.06 2.20
N LEU A 516 34.76 -87.11 2.64
CA LEU A 516 33.33 -87.02 2.96
C LEU A 516 33.08 -86.06 4.12
N ASN A 517 33.90 -86.14 5.18
CA ASN A 517 33.74 -85.28 6.35
C ASN A 517 33.96 -83.80 6.00
N ALA A 518 34.86 -83.49 5.06
CA ALA A 518 35.07 -82.14 4.56
C ALA A 518 33.86 -81.62 3.75
N PHE A 519 33.25 -82.47 2.90
CA PHE A 519 32.03 -82.12 2.17
C PHE A 519 30.83 -81.91 3.12
N LEU A 520 30.59 -82.82 4.06
CA LEU A 520 29.48 -82.68 5.03
C LEU A 520 29.66 -81.42 5.90
N LYS A 521 30.89 -81.17 6.36
CA LYS A 521 31.21 -79.94 7.10
C LYS A 521 30.98 -78.68 6.26
N ALA A 522 31.37 -78.70 4.98
CA ALA A 522 31.10 -77.58 4.08
C ALA A 522 29.60 -77.38 3.83
N CYS A 523 28.78 -78.45 3.82
CA CYS A 523 27.32 -78.37 3.71
C CYS A 523 26.68 -77.81 4.99
N ASP A 524 27.12 -78.24 6.16
CA ASP A 524 26.63 -77.72 7.44
C ASP A 524 26.93 -76.22 7.55
N GLU A 525 28.18 -75.81 7.26
CA GLU A 525 28.59 -74.40 7.23
C GLU A 525 27.81 -73.56 6.19
N LEU A 526 27.33 -74.17 5.11
CA LEU A 526 26.54 -73.51 4.06
C LEU A 526 25.04 -73.45 4.39
N THR A 527 24.52 -74.44 5.13
CA THR A 527 23.10 -74.51 5.54
C THR A 527 22.74 -73.34 6.45
N ASP A 528 23.68 -72.92 7.31
CA ASP A 528 23.52 -71.79 8.23
C ASP A 528 23.40 -70.43 7.53
N ILE A 529 23.78 -70.33 6.25
CA ILE A 529 23.84 -69.06 5.50
C ILE A 529 22.99 -69.03 4.23
N LEU A 530 22.50 -70.17 3.75
CA LEU A 530 21.69 -70.25 2.54
C LEU A 530 20.25 -69.81 2.79
N PRO A 531 19.65 -69.03 1.87
CA PRO A 531 18.21 -68.76 1.89
C PRO A 531 17.40 -70.06 1.87
N GLU A 532 16.24 -70.08 2.54
CA GLU A 532 15.35 -71.26 2.61
C GLU A 532 15.00 -71.86 1.23
N GLN A 533 15.04 -71.04 0.18
CA GLN A 533 14.75 -71.44 -1.20
C GLN A 533 15.84 -72.35 -1.80
N GLU A 534 17.10 -72.19 -1.39
CA GLU A 534 18.24 -72.93 -1.93
C GLU A 534 18.66 -74.12 -1.04
N GLN A 535 18.20 -74.15 0.21
CA GLN A 535 18.44 -75.26 1.14
C GLN A 535 17.94 -76.65 0.65
N PRO A 536 16.79 -76.78 -0.05
CA PRO A 536 16.36 -78.07 -0.60
C PRO A 536 17.35 -78.63 -1.64
N GLY A 537 17.94 -77.76 -2.46
CA GLY A 537 18.94 -78.14 -3.46
C GLY A 537 20.22 -78.67 -2.82
N LEU A 538 20.68 -78.01 -1.74
CA LEU A 538 21.82 -78.47 -0.94
C LEU A 538 21.55 -79.83 -0.28
N GLN A 539 20.39 -80.00 0.35
CA GLN A 539 20.02 -81.25 1.02
C GLN A 539 19.94 -82.43 0.04
N GLU A 540 19.46 -82.19 -1.18
CA GLU A 540 19.42 -83.23 -2.21
C GLU A 540 20.83 -83.62 -2.69
N ALA A 541 21.72 -82.65 -2.90
CA ALA A 541 23.12 -82.91 -3.22
C ALA A 541 23.83 -83.73 -2.13
N VAL A 542 23.59 -83.37 -0.86
CA VAL A 542 24.10 -84.11 0.31
C VAL A 542 23.60 -85.55 0.31
N ARG A 543 22.28 -85.76 0.18
CA ARG A 543 21.68 -87.11 0.17
C ARG A 543 22.24 -87.97 -0.95
N LYS A 544 22.34 -87.42 -2.16
CA LYS A 544 22.83 -88.15 -3.35
C LYS A 544 24.28 -88.60 -3.17
N LEU A 545 25.18 -87.68 -2.83
CA LEU A 545 26.62 -87.96 -2.71
C LEU A 545 26.93 -88.83 -1.49
N HIS A 546 26.25 -88.61 -0.36
CA HIS A 546 26.40 -89.45 0.84
C HIS A 546 25.91 -90.90 0.59
N LYS A 547 24.83 -91.08 -0.17
CA LYS A 547 24.36 -92.41 -0.57
C LYS A 547 25.37 -93.11 -1.48
N GLN A 548 25.92 -92.42 -2.47
CA GLN A 548 26.95 -92.96 -3.36
C GLN A 548 28.22 -93.35 -2.59
N TRP A 549 28.65 -92.55 -1.61
CA TRP A 549 29.77 -92.90 -0.74
C TRP A 549 29.54 -94.15 0.10
N LYS A 550 28.34 -94.32 0.68
CA LYS A 550 28.01 -95.55 1.41
C LYS A 550 28.08 -96.79 0.51
N VAL A 551 27.52 -96.72 -0.70
CA VAL A 551 27.58 -97.83 -1.67
C VAL A 551 29.02 -98.22 -2.00
N SER A 552 29.91 -97.24 -2.25
CA SER A 552 31.33 -97.52 -2.51
C SER A 552 32.08 -98.05 -1.28
N ARG A 553 31.63 -97.74 -0.05
CA ARG A 553 32.24 -98.25 1.19
C ARG A 553 31.74 -99.64 1.58
N ASP A 554 30.46 -99.95 1.39
CA ASP A 554 29.89 -101.26 1.73
C ASP A 554 30.42 -102.36 0.79
N MET A 555 30.79 -102.01 -0.45
CA MET A 555 31.54 -102.87 -1.37
C MET A 555 32.92 -103.29 -0.82
N ARG A 556 33.49 -102.56 0.16
CA ARG A 556 34.73 -102.89 0.88
C ARG A 556 34.56 -104.06 1.86
N GLY A 557 33.32 -104.35 2.28
CA GLY A 557 32.97 -105.39 3.26
C GLY A 557 32.56 -106.74 2.66
N THR A 558 32.35 -106.81 1.34
CA THR A 558 32.10 -108.05 0.61
C THR A 558 33.39 -108.55 -0.04
N PRO A 559 33.94 -109.72 0.36
CA PRO A 559 34.95 -110.38 -0.44
C PRO A 559 34.37 -110.62 -1.83
N CYS A 560 35.13 -110.29 -2.88
CA CYS A 560 34.84 -110.65 -4.25
C CYS A 560 34.64 -112.17 -4.38
N VAL A 561 33.42 -112.67 -4.18
CA VAL A 561 32.96 -113.94 -4.74
C VAL A 561 32.18 -113.61 -5.99
N LEU A 562 32.90 -113.16 -7.01
CA LEU A 562 32.40 -113.11 -8.39
C LEU A 562 33.54 -113.53 -9.32
N ASN A 563 33.85 -114.82 -9.28
CA ASN A 563 34.27 -115.53 -10.48
C ASN A 563 33.84 -117.01 -10.39
N ARG A 564 32.52 -117.24 -10.52
CA ARG A 564 31.94 -118.38 -11.22
C ARG A 564 30.57 -117.93 -11.72
N GLY A 565 30.44 -117.84 -13.03
CA GLY A 565 29.16 -117.55 -13.65
C GLY A 565 28.17 -118.66 -13.32
N GLU A 566 27.02 -118.27 -12.77
CA GLU A 566 25.71 -118.83 -13.13
C GLU A 566 24.60 -117.94 -12.54
N ASN A 567 23.78 -117.40 -13.44
CA ASN A 567 22.42 -116.87 -13.28
C ASN A 567 22.14 -115.65 -12.37
N LEU A 568 22.19 -114.49 -13.04
CA LEU A 568 21.21 -113.40 -12.90
C LEU A 568 19.76 -113.96 -13.00
N GLN A 569 19.03 -114.10 -11.89
CA GLN A 569 17.57 -113.79 -11.84
C GLN A 569 16.81 -114.01 -10.52
N MET A 570 17.42 -114.33 -9.38
CA MET A 570 16.69 -114.33 -8.11
C MET A 570 17.39 -113.47 -7.06
N LEU A 571 16.59 -112.68 -6.33
CA LEU A 571 16.94 -111.69 -5.31
C LEU A 571 17.14 -110.23 -5.78
N ARG A 572 16.43 -109.85 -6.85
CA ARG A 572 15.50 -108.72 -6.74
C ARG A 572 14.29 -109.20 -5.91
N SER A 573 14.29 -109.11 -4.58
CA SER A 573 13.02 -109.09 -3.83
C SER A 573 13.06 -108.68 -2.35
N ASP A 574 14.18 -108.40 -1.71
CA ASP A 574 14.14 -107.76 -0.38
C ASP A 574 14.19 -106.24 -0.53
N CYS A 575 13.01 -105.76 -0.91
CA CYS A 575 12.56 -104.38 -0.98
C CYS A 575 12.68 -103.64 0.35
N LYS A 576 12.92 -102.33 0.23
CA LYS A 576 12.08 -101.28 0.83
C LYS A 576 11.46 -101.61 2.20
N ARG A 577 12.07 -101.10 3.26
CA ARG A 577 11.37 -100.37 4.31
C ARG A 577 12.20 -99.14 4.67
N ILE A 578 11.45 -98.05 4.88
CA ILE A 578 11.79 -96.63 4.94
C ILE A 578 12.96 -96.33 5.88
#